data_AF-A0A8X8LFN0-F1
#
_entry.id   AF-A0A8X8LFN0-F1
#
_cell.length_a   1.000
_cell.length_b   1.000
_cell.length_c   1.000
_cell.angle_alpha   90.00
_cell.angle_beta   90.00
_cell.angle_gamma   90.00
#
_symmetry.space_group_name_H-M   'P 1'
#
loop_
_entity.id
_entity.type
_entity.pdbx_description
1 polymer ?
#
loop_
_entity_poly.entity_id
_entity_poly.type
_entity_poly.pdbx_seq_one_letter_code
_entity_poly.pdbx_strand_id
1 'polypeptide(L)'
;MKNLFIPSTFTKEGWLQLGLVGDKQQSLADSYSNTGSMYLTSLVFIALGLPETDEFWTGPFTEWTQRKAWSGKPFKKDYAVKY
;
A
#
# COMPACT_ATOMS: atom_id res chain seq x y z
N MET A 1 7.69 -17.25 3.69
CA MET A 1 7.91 -15.83 3.31
C MET A 1 8.77 -15.61 2.05
N LYS A 2 9.21 -16.67 1.32
CA LYS A 2 10.03 -16.51 0.09
C LYS A 2 9.38 -15.70 -1.04
N ASN A 3 8.05 -15.63 -1.09
CA ASN A 3 7.31 -14.92 -2.14
C ASN A 3 6.69 -13.60 -1.67
N LEU A 4 6.93 -13.19 -0.42
CA LEU A 4 6.35 -11.98 0.15
C LEU A 4 7.29 -10.77 0.02
N PHE A 5 8.60 -11.01 0.05
CA PHE A 5 9.62 -9.97 0.05
C PHE A 5 10.54 -10.10 -1.16
N ILE A 6 11.03 -8.96 -1.64
CA ILE A 6 12.02 -8.87 -2.70
C ILE A 6 13.42 -8.65 -2.09
N PRO A 7 14.52 -8.91 -2.82
CA PRO A 7 15.87 -8.73 -2.27
C PRO A 7 16.12 -7.35 -1.66
N SER A 8 15.54 -6.29 -2.24
CA SER A 8 15.69 -4.93 -1.72
C SER A 8 14.82 -4.60 -0.51
N THR A 9 13.99 -5.53 -0.01
CA THR A 9 13.24 -5.34 1.24
C THR A 9 14.16 -5.29 2.46
N PHE A 10 15.37 -5.87 2.37
CA PHE A 10 16.31 -5.91 3.49
C PHE A 10 17.48 -4.93 3.28
N THR A 11 17.97 -4.34 4.36
CA THR A 11 19.26 -3.62 4.36
C THR A 11 20.40 -4.62 4.15
N LYS A 12 21.62 -4.12 3.91
CA LYS A 12 22.81 -4.98 3.75
C LYS A 12 23.11 -5.81 5.00
N GLU A 13 22.69 -5.31 6.16
CA GLU A 13 22.86 -5.93 7.48
C GLU A 13 21.68 -6.87 7.83
N GLY A 14 20.70 -7.03 6.94
CA GLY A 14 19.59 -7.98 7.09
C GLY A 14 18.35 -7.44 7.81
N TRP A 15 18.26 -6.13 8.06
CA TRP A 15 17.08 -5.50 8.67
C TRP A 15 16.01 -5.19 7.64
N LEU A 16 14.74 -5.08 8.04
CA LEU A 16 13.68 -4.61 7.15
C LEU A 16 13.86 -3.12 6.82
N GLN A 17 13.74 -2.78 5.54
CA GLN A 17 13.62 -1.40 5.08
C GLN A 17 12.29 -0.80 5.54
N LEU A 18 12.27 0.51 5.78
CA LEU A 18 11.06 1.25 6.08
C LEU A 18 10.13 1.28 4.85
N GLY A 19 8.87 0.89 5.04
CA GLY A 19 7.87 0.77 3.97
C GLY A 19 7.09 -0.55 4.07
N LEU A 20 6.39 -0.93 2.99
CA LEU A 20 5.68 -2.22 2.91
C LEU A 20 6.55 -3.30 2.25
N VAL A 21 7.14 -3.01 1.08
CA VAL A 21 8.00 -3.90 0.29
C VAL A 21 9.08 -3.08 -0.43
N GLY A 22 10.33 -3.54 -0.35
CA GLY A 22 11.46 -2.91 -1.03
C GLY A 22 11.95 -1.61 -0.38
N ASP A 23 12.95 -1.03 -1.01
CA ASP A 23 13.68 0.17 -0.57
C ASP A 23 13.07 1.49 -1.07
N LYS A 24 12.09 1.42 -1.97
CA LYS A 24 11.46 2.60 -2.61
C LYS A 24 10.24 3.14 -1.88
N GLN A 25 9.90 2.58 -0.73
CA GLN A 25 8.66 2.86 0.00
C GLN A 25 8.85 3.54 1.36
N GLN A 26 10.02 4.14 1.59
CA GLN A 26 10.36 4.84 2.83
C GLN A 26 9.35 5.94 3.19
N SER A 27 8.78 6.63 2.20
CA SER A 27 7.77 7.68 2.40
C SER A 27 6.44 7.18 2.96
N LEU A 28 6.20 5.87 3.00
CA LEU A 28 5.00 5.27 3.58
C LEU A 28 5.14 5.03 5.09
N ALA A 29 6.37 5.02 5.61
CA ALA A 29 6.61 4.79 7.02
C ALA A 29 5.95 5.88 7.87
N ASP A 30 5.43 5.48 9.02
CA ASP A 30 4.96 6.41 10.02
C ASP A 30 6.00 6.59 11.12
N SER A 31 6.12 7.80 11.64
CA SER A 31 7.06 8.10 12.72
C SER A 31 6.64 7.46 14.04
N TYR A 32 5.35 7.13 14.19
CA TYR A 32 4.76 6.64 15.44
C TYR A 32 4.10 5.27 15.34
N SER A 33 4.00 4.69 14.14
CA SER A 33 3.26 3.43 13.94
C SER A 33 4.18 2.29 13.49
N ASN A 34 4.30 1.31 14.38
CA ASN A 34 5.04 0.06 14.20
C ASN A 34 4.10 -1.12 13.91
N THR A 35 2.78 -0.89 13.88
CA THR A 35 1.76 -1.90 13.58
C THR A 35 0.71 -1.31 12.64
N GLY A 36 0.49 -1.94 11.49
CA GLY A 36 -0.53 -1.49 10.54
C GLY A 36 -1.92 -1.46 11.17
N SER A 37 -2.73 -0.47 10.80
CA SER A 37 -4.13 -0.38 11.20
C SER A 37 -4.94 -1.51 10.56
N MET A 38 -5.09 -2.64 11.26
CA MET A 38 -5.74 -3.84 10.70
C MET A 38 -7.17 -3.60 10.19
N TYR A 39 -7.87 -2.59 10.74
CA TYR A 39 -9.19 -2.18 10.28
C TYR A 39 -9.19 -1.69 8.82
N LEU A 40 -8.07 -1.23 8.27
CA LEU A 40 -7.99 -0.75 6.88
C LEU A 40 -8.34 -1.85 5.86
N THR A 41 -8.24 -3.13 6.25
CA THR A 41 -8.67 -4.25 5.41
C THR A 41 -10.17 -4.19 5.11
N SER A 42 -11.00 -3.66 6.01
CA SER A 42 -12.44 -3.54 5.77
C SER A 42 -12.80 -2.49 4.73
N LEU A 43 -11.90 -1.54 4.43
CA LEU A 43 -12.12 -0.53 3.38
C LEU A 43 -12.24 -1.14 1.98
N VAL A 44 -11.84 -2.39 1.78
CA VAL A 44 -12.05 -3.11 0.51
C VAL A 44 -13.54 -3.21 0.15
N PHE A 45 -14.43 -3.22 1.15
CA PHE A 45 -15.87 -3.34 0.93
C PHE A 45 -16.53 -2.03 0.50
N ILE A 46 -15.86 -0.88 0.64
CA ILE A 46 -16.43 0.42 0.24
C ILE A 46 -16.80 0.43 -1.25
N ALA A 47 -15.98 -0.20 -2.09
CA ALA A 47 -16.24 -0.29 -3.52
C ALA A 47 -17.57 -0.97 -3.86
N LEU A 48 -18.06 -1.89 -3.02
CA LEU A 48 -19.34 -2.58 -3.24
C LEU A 48 -20.56 -1.66 -3.13
N GLY A 49 -20.40 -0.46 -2.57
CA GLY A 49 -21.46 0.55 -2.55
C GLY A 49 -21.58 1.36 -3.84
N LEU A 50 -20.66 1.18 -4.80
CA LEU A 50 -20.64 1.93 -6.06
C LEU A 50 -21.57 1.27 -7.11
N PRO A 51 -22.24 2.07 -7.97
CA PRO A 51 -23.03 1.53 -9.07
C PRO A 51 -22.14 0.77 -10.06
N GLU A 52 -22.71 -0.19 -10.80
CA GLU A 52 -21.97 -0.98 -11.80
C GLU A 52 -21.32 -0.13 -12.91
N THR A 53 -21.86 1.06 -13.16
CA THR A 53 -21.34 2.01 -14.15
C THR A 53 -20.24 2.92 -13.62
N ASP A 54 -19.87 2.82 -12.34
CA ASP A 54 -18.83 3.66 -11.74
C ASP A 54 -17.46 3.44 -12.43
N GLU A 55 -16.65 4.49 -12.50
CA GLU A 55 -15.30 4.43 -13.10
C GLU A 55 -14.39 3.44 -12.37
N PHE A 56 -14.62 3.20 -11.07
CA PHE A 56 -13.92 2.16 -10.33
C PHE A 56 -14.03 0.77 -11.01
N TRP A 57 -15.19 0.46 -11.61
CA TRP A 57 -15.44 -0.82 -12.27
C TRP A 57 -15.20 -0.78 -13.78
N THR A 58 -15.57 0.33 -14.43
CA THR A 58 -15.64 0.43 -15.90
C THR A 58 -14.48 1.19 -16.51
N GLY A 59 -13.70 1.90 -15.70
CA GLY A 59 -12.57 2.70 -16.13
C GLY A 59 -11.44 1.87 -16.73
N PRO A 60 -10.54 2.50 -17.51
CA PRO A 60 -9.36 1.81 -18.01
C PRO A 60 -8.48 1.35 -16.85
N PHE A 61 -7.78 0.24 -17.09
CA PHE A 61 -6.88 -0.33 -16.10
C PHE A 61 -5.88 0.71 -15.55
N THR A 62 -5.88 0.85 -14.22
CA THR A 62 -4.90 1.62 -13.47
C THR A 62 -4.33 0.78 -12.34
N GLU A 63 -3.06 0.97 -12.02
CA GLU A 63 -2.46 0.36 -10.83
C GLU A 63 -3.11 0.93 -9.56
N TRP A 64 -3.95 0.12 -8.92
CA TRP A 64 -4.50 0.42 -7.60
C TRP A 64 -3.43 0.34 -6.52
N THR A 65 -3.70 0.99 -5.38
CA THR A 65 -2.75 1.18 -4.28
C THR A 65 -2.09 -0.12 -3.83
N GLN A 66 -2.88 -1.18 -3.57
CA GLN A 66 -2.32 -2.47 -3.13
C GLN A 66 -1.40 -3.12 -4.18
N ARG A 67 -1.71 -3.02 -5.48
CA ARG A 67 -0.81 -3.56 -6.52
C ARG A 67 0.52 -2.81 -6.54
N LYS A 68 0.50 -1.48 -6.40
CA LYS A 68 1.74 -0.69 -6.28
C LYS A 68 2.52 -1.08 -5.02
N ALA A 69 1.82 -1.24 -3.91
CA ALA A 69 2.41 -1.56 -2.63
C ALA A 69 3.16 -2.90 -2.65
N TRP A 70 2.51 -3.98 -3.09
CA TRP A 70 3.11 -5.33 -3.14
C TRP A 70 4.11 -5.54 -4.28
N SER A 71 4.14 -4.64 -5.27
CA SER A 71 5.18 -4.63 -6.32
C SER A 71 6.40 -3.77 -5.95
N GLY A 72 6.46 -3.21 -4.74
CA GLY A 72 7.55 -2.33 -4.29
C GLY A 72 7.58 -0.98 -5.00
N LYS A 73 6.48 -0.58 -5.66
CA LYS A 73 6.37 0.73 -6.33
C LYS A 73 6.00 1.82 -5.33
N PRO A 74 6.44 3.07 -5.55
CA PRO A 74 6.03 4.19 -4.74
C PRO A 74 4.56 4.56 -5.02
N PHE A 75 3.89 5.07 -3.99
CA PHE A 75 2.55 5.67 -4.07
C PHE A 75 2.39 6.69 -2.94
N LYS A 76 1.38 7.55 -3.05
CA LYS A 76 1.15 8.59 -2.03
C LYS A 76 0.71 7.95 -0.72
N LYS A 77 1.35 8.36 0.38
CA LYS A 77 0.90 8.03 1.73
C LYS A 77 -0.44 8.73 1.99
N ASP A 78 -1.35 8.04 2.66
CA ASP A 78 -2.61 8.62 3.12
C ASP A 78 -2.38 9.68 4.20
N TYR A 79 -3.27 10.67 4.31
CA TYR A 79 -3.15 11.74 5.29
C TYR A 79 -4.52 12.29 5.71
N ALA A 80 -4.59 12.76 6.95
CA ALA A 80 -5.78 13.43 7.45
C ALA A 80 -6.00 14.74 6.67
N VAL A 81 -7.17 14.88 6.04
CA VAL A 81 -7.60 16.10 5.37
C VAL A 81 -8.27 17.02 6.39
N LYS A 82 -7.87 18.30 6.41
CA LYS A 82 -8.62 19.33 7.15
C LYS A 82 -9.65 19.92 6.19
N TYR A 83 -10.92 19.75 6.51
CA TYR A 83 -12.03 20.41 5.84
C TYR A 83 -12.36 21.70 6.58
#